data_AF-A0A7R9PZX6-F1
#
_entry.id   AF-A0A7R9PZX6-F1
#
_cell.length_a   1.000
_cell.length_b   1.000
_cell.length_c   1.000
_cell.angle_alpha   90.00
_cell.angle_beta   90.00
_cell.angle_gamma   90.00
#
_symmetry.space_group_name_H-M   'P 1'
#
loop_
_entity.id
_entity.type
_entity.pdbx_description
1 polymer ?
#
loop_
_entity_poly.entity_id
_entity_poly.type
_entity_poly.pdbx_seq_one_letter_code
_entity_poly.pdbx_strand_id
1 'polypeptide(L)'
;MSAAKDRINTIARHLAANGADQSSPASSIPKKRESLLKWNGWGYKDSKFEFDHKNHMFSFTGERYRIGSQNLPLFSQWVETALGVDLKKRFYSQSESEALDLPKPIVNEQLMNDLLKTSIAHSFDASDRL
;
A
#
# COMPACT_ATOMS: atom_id res chain seq x y z
N MET A 1 35.37 -5.30 -16.78
CA MET A 1 34.23 -5.46 -15.83
C MET A 1 32.94 -5.24 -16.60
N SER A 2 31.90 -6.04 -16.36
CA SER A 2 30.60 -5.86 -17.03
C SER A 2 29.81 -4.81 -16.25
N ALA A 3 29.25 -3.81 -16.94
CA ALA A 3 28.47 -2.73 -16.33
C ALA A 3 27.29 -3.24 -15.46
N ALA A 4 26.77 -4.44 -15.74
CA ALA A 4 25.71 -5.07 -14.94
C ALA A 4 26.18 -5.45 -13.53
N LYS A 5 27.41 -5.97 -13.40
CA LYS A 5 27.99 -6.36 -12.09
C LYS A 5 28.22 -5.15 -11.21
N ASP A 6 28.70 -4.05 -11.79
CA ASP A 6 28.96 -2.81 -11.05
C ASP A 6 27.66 -2.19 -10.51
N ARG A 7 26.56 -2.30 -11.28
CA ARG A 7 25.22 -1.89 -10.84
C ARG A 7 24.71 -2.74 -9.68
N ILE A 8 24.82 -4.06 -9.75
CA ILE A 8 24.37 -4.96 -8.67
C ILE A 8 25.17 -4.73 -7.38
N ASN A 9 26.48 -4.56 -7.49
CA ASN A 9 27.33 -4.24 -6.34
C ASN A 9 26.96 -2.91 -5.69
N THR A 10 26.53 -1.94 -6.50
CA THR A 10 26.00 -0.67 -6.00
C THR A 10 24.68 -0.88 -5.25
N ILE A 11 23.74 -1.65 -5.80
CA ILE A 11 22.46 -1.97 -5.14
C ILE A 11 22.70 -2.69 -3.81
N ALA A 12 23.54 -3.71 -3.80
CA ALA A 12 23.88 -4.47 -2.59
C ALA A 12 24.47 -3.57 -1.49
N ARG A 13 25.33 -2.61 -1.85
CA ARG A 13 25.88 -1.63 -0.91
C ARG A 13 24.81 -0.73 -0.31
N HIS A 14 23.84 -0.25 -1.09
CA HIS A 14 22.74 0.59 -0.56
C HIS A 14 21.82 -0.20 0.38
N LEU A 15 21.52 -1.45 0.05
CA LEU A 15 20.74 -2.33 0.91
C LEU A 15 21.47 -2.64 2.22
N ALA A 16 22.78 -2.88 2.16
CA ALA A 16 23.61 -3.16 3.33
C ALA A 16 23.86 -1.91 4.20
N ALA A 17 24.02 -0.73 3.59
CA ALA A 17 24.20 0.53 4.31
C ALA A 17 22.97 0.90 5.15
N ASN A 18 21.77 0.54 4.69
CA ASN A 18 20.54 0.66 5.48
C ASN A 18 20.37 -0.46 6.53
N GLY A 19 21.23 -1.48 6.53
CA GLY A 19 21.22 -2.62 7.45
C GLY A 19 22.37 -2.64 8.46
N ALA A 20 23.22 -1.61 8.49
CA ALA A 20 24.37 -1.52 9.39
C ALA A 20 24.03 -1.06 10.82
N ASP A 21 22.74 -1.04 11.18
CA ASP A 21 22.30 -0.95 12.56
C ASP A 21 21.71 -2.31 12.99
N GLN A 22 22.52 -3.08 13.72
CA GLN A 22 22.27 -4.43 14.26
C GLN A 22 21.17 -4.45 15.36
N SER A 23 20.22 -3.52 15.29
CA SER A 23 19.05 -3.43 16.15
C SER A 23 17.79 -2.97 15.41
N SER A 24 17.83 -2.88 14.07
CA SER A 24 16.66 -2.50 13.27
C SER A 24 15.61 -3.62 13.35
N PRO A 25 14.44 -3.42 13.98
CA PRO A 25 13.39 -4.43 13.98
C PRO A 25 13.04 -4.74 12.53
N ALA A 26 12.83 -6.02 12.21
CA ALA A 26 12.33 -6.45 10.91
C ALA A 26 11.26 -5.45 10.45
N SER A 27 11.40 -4.90 9.24
CA SER A 27 10.51 -3.83 8.77
C SER A 27 9.08 -4.25 9.07
N SER A 28 8.37 -3.48 9.89
CA SER A 28 7.05 -3.88 10.41
C SER A 28 5.99 -4.00 9.31
N ILE A 29 6.35 -3.65 8.07
CA ILE A 29 5.53 -3.73 6.87
C ILE A 29 5.97 -4.95 6.06
N PRO A 30 5.04 -5.87 5.71
CA PRO A 30 5.35 -7.03 4.88
C PRO A 30 5.75 -6.61 3.46
N LYS A 31 6.52 -7.47 2.77
CA LYS A 31 6.90 -7.24 1.36
C LYS A 31 5.68 -7.03 0.47
N LYS A 32 4.67 -7.90 0.61
CA LYS A 32 3.33 -7.73 0.02
C LYS A 32 2.52 -6.76 0.87
N ARG A 33 2.65 -5.46 0.59
CA ARG A 33 2.07 -4.39 1.42
C ARG A 33 0.56 -4.42 1.43
N GLU A 34 -0.05 -4.80 0.31
CA GLU A 34 -1.48 -4.95 0.12
C GLU A 34 -2.07 -6.01 1.06
N SER A 35 -1.29 -6.93 1.63
CA SER A 35 -1.82 -7.84 2.66
C SER A 35 -2.27 -7.11 3.94
N LEU A 36 -1.74 -5.90 4.18
CA LEU A 36 -1.94 -5.13 5.41
C LEU A 36 -2.52 -3.73 5.15
N LEU A 37 -2.04 -3.07 4.11
CA LEU A 37 -2.36 -1.69 3.73
C LEU A 37 -3.36 -1.67 2.56
N LYS A 38 -4.12 -0.58 2.45
CA LYS A 38 -4.97 -0.35 1.28
C LYS A 38 -4.09 -0.07 0.06
N TRP A 39 -4.39 -0.69 -1.08
CA TRP A 39 -3.65 -0.46 -2.32
C TRP A 39 -4.04 0.88 -2.98
N ASN A 40 -5.26 1.35 -2.77
CA ASN A 40 -5.84 2.55 -3.41
C ASN A 40 -6.12 3.70 -2.42
N GLY A 41 -5.43 3.75 -1.29
CA GLY A 41 -5.70 4.77 -0.30
C GLY A 41 -4.79 4.70 0.91
N TRP A 42 -5.12 5.51 1.90
CA TRP A 42 -4.30 5.65 3.10
C TRP A 42 -4.56 4.56 4.14
N GLY A 43 -3.48 4.07 4.74
CA GLY A 43 -3.49 3.29 5.97
C GLY A 43 -3.90 1.82 5.82
N TYR A 44 -4.20 1.20 6.96
CA TYR A 44 -4.51 -0.22 7.09
C TYR A 44 -5.86 -0.58 6.49
N LYS A 45 -5.99 -1.80 5.96
CA LYS A 45 -7.26 -2.31 5.40
C LYS A 45 -8.40 -2.34 6.43
N ASP A 46 -8.06 -2.58 7.69
CA ASP A 46 -8.99 -2.65 8.83
C ASP A 46 -9.54 -1.28 9.28
N SER A 47 -8.96 -0.17 8.81
CA SER A 47 -9.16 1.17 9.39
C SER A 47 -9.70 2.15 8.35
N LYS A 48 -11.01 2.37 8.28
CA LYS A 48 -11.65 3.31 7.35
C LYS A 48 -12.96 3.85 7.93
N PHE A 49 -13.42 4.97 7.37
CA PHE A 49 -14.79 5.42 7.61
C PHE A 49 -15.75 4.60 6.74
N GLU A 50 -16.84 4.13 7.36
CA GLU A 50 -17.98 3.54 6.67
C GLU A 50 -19.22 4.36 6.95
N PHE A 51 -20.09 4.48 5.95
CA PHE A 51 -21.34 5.20 6.05
C PHE A 51 -22.51 4.21 6.05
N ASP A 52 -23.29 4.21 7.12
CA ASP A 52 -24.53 3.46 7.20
C ASP A 52 -25.68 4.30 6.61
N HIS A 53 -26.14 3.90 5.43
CA HIS A 53 -27.24 4.56 4.73
C HIS A 53 -28.59 4.45 5.45
N LYS A 54 -28.80 3.44 6.32
CA LYS A 54 -30.06 3.28 7.05
C LYS A 54 -30.16 4.26 8.21
N ASN A 55 -29.05 4.40 8.94
CA ASN A 55 -28.95 5.24 10.13
C ASN A 55 -28.38 6.65 9.82
N HIS A 56 -28.02 6.90 8.56
CA HIS A 56 -27.39 8.15 8.08
C HIS A 56 -26.15 8.55 8.90
N MET A 57 -25.30 7.58 9.24
CA MET A 57 -24.25 7.76 10.24
C MET A 57 -22.92 7.18 9.79
N PHE A 58 -21.85 7.94 10.04
CA PHE A 58 -20.49 7.43 9.88
C PHE A 58 -20.04 6.64 11.10
N SER A 59 -19.27 5.58 10.85
CA SER A 59 -18.49 4.85 11.85
C SER A 59 -17.06 4.68 11.36
N PHE A 60 -16.12 4.44 12.27
CA PHE A 60 -14.75 4.08 11.92
C PHE A 60 -14.50 2.61 12.23
N THR A 61 -13.98 1.85 11.27
CA THR A 61 -13.79 0.40 11.42
C THR A 61 -12.53 0.03 12.19
N GLY A 62 -12.51 -1.19 12.74
CA GLY A 62 -11.34 -1.79 13.39
C GLY A 62 -11.09 -1.26 14.80
N GLU A 63 -10.06 -1.81 15.46
CA GLU A 63 -9.73 -1.48 16.87
C GLU A 63 -8.36 -0.84 17.03
N ARG A 64 -7.67 -0.57 15.92
CA ARG A 64 -6.32 0.00 15.89
C ARG A 64 -6.26 1.39 16.51
N TYR A 65 -7.33 2.17 16.37
CA TYR A 65 -7.43 3.53 16.88
C TYR A 65 -8.53 3.61 17.93
N ARG A 66 -8.40 4.56 18.85
CA ARG A 66 -9.41 4.77 19.91
C ARG A 66 -10.80 5.06 19.36
N ILE A 67 -10.90 5.70 18.20
CA ILE A 67 -12.16 6.00 17.50
C ILE A 67 -12.75 4.77 16.79
N GLY A 68 -12.01 3.67 16.76
CA GLY A 68 -12.40 2.43 16.09
C GLY A 68 -13.64 1.78 16.72
N SER A 69 -14.47 1.20 15.86
CA SER A 69 -15.78 0.64 16.18
C SER A 69 -16.75 1.62 16.84
N GLN A 70 -16.49 2.93 16.75
CA GLN A 70 -17.38 3.96 17.28
C GLN A 70 -18.20 4.61 16.17
N ASN A 71 -19.44 4.94 16.50
CA ASN A 71 -20.32 5.77 15.69
C ASN A 71 -19.97 7.25 15.91
N LEU A 72 -20.13 8.05 14.85
CA LEU A 72 -19.81 9.48 14.84
C LEU A 72 -21.05 10.29 14.46
N PRO A 73 -22.00 10.50 15.40
CA PRO A 73 -23.35 11.00 15.09
C PRO A 73 -23.38 12.38 14.45
N LEU A 74 -22.48 13.28 14.87
CA LEU A 74 -22.42 14.65 14.36
C LEU A 74 -21.56 14.78 13.09
N PHE A 75 -20.85 13.72 12.71
CA PHE A 75 -19.91 13.79 11.59
C PHE A 75 -20.64 13.87 10.25
N SER A 76 -21.73 13.12 10.06
CA SER A 76 -22.55 13.19 8.83
C SER A 76 -23.03 14.61 8.55
N GLN A 77 -23.63 15.26 9.57
CA GLN A 77 -24.13 16.64 9.46
C GLN A 77 -22.99 17.61 9.15
N TRP A 78 -21.85 17.47 9.82
CA TRP A 78 -20.69 18.31 9.56
C TRP A 78 -20.19 18.15 8.12
N VAL A 79 -20.09 16.93 7.60
CA VAL A 79 -19.66 16.66 6.22
C VAL A 79 -20.59 17.31 5.21
N GLU A 80 -21.90 17.12 5.35
CA GLU A 80 -22.89 17.70 4.43
C GLU A 80 -22.86 19.23 4.46
N THR A 81 -22.75 19.84 5.65
CA THR A 81 -22.77 21.29 5.82
C THR A 81 -21.46 21.94 5.36
N ALA A 82 -20.32 21.37 5.76
CA ALA A 82 -19.01 21.94 5.50
C ALA A 82 -18.54 21.72 4.05
N LEU A 83 -18.89 20.58 3.45
CA LEU A 83 -18.47 20.22 2.09
C LEU A 83 -19.56 20.44 1.04
N GLY A 84 -20.82 20.67 1.45
CA GLY A 84 -21.94 20.88 0.52
C GLY A 84 -22.29 19.64 -0.30
N VAL A 85 -22.04 18.44 0.24
CA VAL A 85 -22.22 17.17 -0.46
C VAL A 85 -23.49 16.45 -0.03
N ASP A 86 -24.03 15.61 -0.92
CA ASP A 86 -25.13 14.69 -0.62
C ASP A 86 -24.58 13.27 -0.38
N LEU A 87 -24.63 12.82 0.87
CA LEU A 87 -24.11 11.50 1.28
C LEU A 87 -24.88 10.32 0.69
N LYS A 88 -26.05 10.56 0.08
CA LYS A 88 -26.80 9.53 -0.66
C LYS A 88 -26.16 9.20 -2.01
N LYS A 89 -25.35 10.11 -2.55
CA LYS A 89 -24.67 9.93 -3.84
C LYS A 89 -23.28 9.34 -3.61
N ARG A 90 -23.14 8.05 -3.93
CA ARG A 90 -21.86 7.33 -3.80
C ARG A 90 -21.20 7.16 -5.16
N PHE A 91 -19.91 7.49 -5.22
CA PHE A 91 -19.05 7.14 -6.34
C PHE A 91 -18.25 5.89 -6.01
N TYR A 92 -18.12 4.98 -6.98
CA TYR A 92 -17.38 3.74 -6.83
C TYR A 92 -15.97 3.91 -7.39
N SER A 93 -14.98 3.45 -6.63
CA SER A 93 -13.58 3.41 -7.07
C SER A 93 -13.35 2.27 -8.07
N GLN A 94 -12.24 2.38 -8.82
CA GLN A 94 -11.73 1.30 -9.67
C GLN A 94 -11.52 0.01 -8.86
N SER A 95 -11.82 -1.13 -9.49
CA SER A 95 -11.57 -2.45 -8.90
C SER A 95 -10.08 -2.79 -8.88
N GLU A 96 -9.67 -3.67 -7.96
CA GLU A 96 -8.28 -4.12 -7.87
C GLU A 96 -7.83 -4.82 -9.16
N SER A 97 -8.69 -5.65 -9.76
CA SER A 97 -8.37 -6.32 -11.02
C SER A 97 -8.10 -5.37 -12.18
N GLU A 98 -8.88 -4.29 -12.29
CA GLU A 98 -8.64 -3.25 -13.31
C GLU A 98 -7.34 -2.50 -13.05
N ALA A 99 -6.96 -2.29 -11.78
CA ALA A 99 -5.73 -1.58 -11.43
C ALA A 99 -4.47 -2.42 -11.66
N LEU A 100 -4.61 -3.75 -11.61
CA LEU A 100 -3.52 -4.69 -11.86
C LEU A 100 -3.29 -4.99 -13.36
N ASP A 101 -4.11 -4.43 -14.26
CA ASP A 101 -3.90 -4.51 -15.71
C ASP A 101 -2.75 -3.57 -16.15
N LEU A 102 -1.53 -3.96 -15.78
CA LEU A 102 -0.30 -3.23 -16.06
C LEU A 102 0.43 -3.84 -17.26
N PRO A 103 1.14 -3.01 -18.06
CA PRO A 103 2.01 -3.53 -19.11
C PRO A 103 3.09 -4.44 -18.51
N LYS A 104 3.50 -5.43 -19.30
CA LYS A 104 4.57 -6.36 -18.92
C LYS A 104 5.85 -5.58 -18.58
N PRO A 105 6.60 -5.97 -17.53
CA PRO A 105 7.87 -5.35 -17.22
C PRO A 105 8.84 -5.49 -18.39
N ILE A 106 9.59 -4.43 -18.68
CA ILE A 106 10.71 -4.49 -19.62
C ILE A 106 11.93 -4.99 -18.84
N VAL A 107 12.41 -6.19 -19.19
CA VAL A 107 13.47 -6.88 -18.44
C VAL A 107 14.77 -6.88 -19.24
N ASN A 108 15.88 -6.50 -18.60
CA ASN A 108 17.22 -6.72 -19.12
C ASN A 108 17.74 -8.07 -18.62
N GLU A 109 17.89 -9.04 -19.52
CA GLU A 109 18.25 -10.42 -19.18
C GLU A 109 19.61 -10.52 -18.48
N GLN A 110 20.61 -9.76 -18.94
CA GLN A 110 21.95 -9.78 -18.34
C GLN A 110 21.91 -9.33 -16.87
N LEU A 111 21.19 -8.24 -16.60
CA LEU A 111 20.99 -7.74 -15.24
C LEU A 111 20.22 -8.77 -14.39
N MET A 112 19.17 -9.37 -14.95
CA MET A 112 18.34 -10.33 -14.22
C MET A 112 19.14 -11.58 -13.85
N ASN A 113 19.93 -12.11 -14.77
CA ASN A 113 20.79 -13.27 -14.53
C ASN A 113 21.84 -13.00 -13.43
N ASP A 114 22.39 -11.79 -13.39
CA ASP A 114 23.34 -11.44 -12.33
C ASP A 114 22.62 -11.15 -11.00
N LEU A 115 21.39 -10.60 -11.01
CA LEU A 115 20.56 -10.40 -9.82
C LEU A 115 20.10 -11.73 -9.20
N LEU A 116 19.75 -12.72 -10.02
CA LEU A 116 19.36 -14.07 -9.56
C LEU A 116 20.50 -14.83 -8.88
N LYS A 117 21.76 -14.50 -9.19
CA LYS A 117 22.94 -15.03 -8.49
C LYS A 117 23.11 -14.42 -7.09
N THR A 118 22.37 -13.36 -6.79
CA THR A 118 22.31 -12.75 -5.45
C THR A 118 21.12 -13.29 -4.68
N SER A 119 21.14 -13.17 -3.35
CA SER A 119 20.01 -13.48 -2.48
C SER A 119 19.02 -12.30 -2.31
N ILE A 120 19.08 -11.29 -3.20
CA ILE A 120 18.22 -10.11 -3.12
C ILE A 120 16.81 -10.47 -3.60
N ALA A 121 15.83 -10.28 -2.73
CA ALA A 121 14.43 -10.46 -3.08
C ALA A 121 13.97 -9.41 -4.10
N HIS A 122 13.22 -9.85 -5.09
CA HIS A 122 12.66 -9.03 -6.16
C HIS A 122 11.27 -9.57 -6.55
N SER A 123 10.47 -8.75 -7.23
CA SER A 123 9.15 -9.13 -7.73
C SER A 123 8.85 -8.40 -9.04
N PHE A 124 8.08 -9.07 -9.90
CA PHE A 124 7.48 -8.47 -11.10
C PHE A 124 5.95 -8.50 -11.04
N ASP A 125 5.39 -8.88 -9.90
CA ASP A 125 3.94 -8.89 -9.67
C ASP A 125 3.35 -7.51 -9.91
N ALA A 126 2.15 -7.44 -10.48
CA ALA A 126 1.49 -6.17 -10.75
C ALA A 126 1.15 -5.44 -9.43
N SER A 127 0.82 -6.17 -8.36
CA SER A 127 0.45 -5.56 -7.07
C SER A 127 1.64 -4.91 -6.37
N ASP A 128 2.84 -5.48 -6.53
CA ASP A 128 4.08 -4.93 -5.98
C ASP A 128 4.60 -3.73 -6.79
N ARG A 129 4.16 -3.58 -8.05
CA ARG A 129 4.61 -2.53 -9.00
C ARG A 129 3.72 -1.30 -9.03
N LEU A 130 2.44 -1.46 -8.70
CA LEU A 130 1.44 -0.40 -8.64
C LEU A 130 1.67 0.51 -7.41
#